data_AF-A0A0F6CM35-F1
#
_entry.id   AF-A0A0F6CM35-F1
#
_cell.length_a   1.000
_cell.length_b   1.000
_cell.length_c   1.000
_cell.angle_alpha   90.00
_cell.angle_beta   90.00
_cell.angle_gamma   90.00
#
_symmetry.space_group_name_H-M   'P 1'
#
loop_
_entity.id
_entity.type
_entity.pdbx_description
1 polymer ?
#
loop_
_entity_poly.entity_id
_entity_poly.type
_entity_poly.pdbx_seq_one_letter_code
_entity_poly.pdbx_strand_id
1 'polypeptide(L)'
;MLFRGGSELQIRQNLISHDHIDAIIGLPSNIFFGTRIPTIIMVLKRSKTKKEKNNVLFIDASKYFTKEGNKNKLQSSDIMRIYDAFSAREDIPGFARVVSHEEIKANEYNLNIPKYIDVVDNGDNHNLYSSIFSGIPHNDIDKLSDFWLTFPTLKKALLNDNGKNYQLKDHDVEKVILNNEEVKKYLSDFNKSLESLRTYFKKSLIDTDLNVIDLYNVYQQFLDKIQAVLKSYKLLDYYQAFQLFDNEWTIIENDLKVIKSADNKNSFDTIRELKEHDSSTISAKADKKLVSKNNTYGIYQTPIIPFEFVTKLKFNNQLEALEINSNKVEKINARLEELLNEVAGYESDVVNNFYKKEENKLNFDEIKKQSKNLSVVAKSQPESVEALLVEALSIDKEKRALNSAIRKAKLQLEKDTIQAYSKLTDEEAKTLLCLKWIDPLISAISKSTKYKIENLASELNRLDKKYIDKLSDLEVQITQTQNSLIELINELEGPDLDMEGLNELKKILGNK
;
A
#
# COMPACT_ATOMS: atom_id res chain seq x y z
N MET A 1 -5.10 -0.80 -38.98
CA MET A 1 -5.69 -2.15 -39.05
C MET A 1 -7.16 -2.18 -38.65
N LEU A 2 -7.53 -1.78 -37.41
CA LEU A 2 -8.91 -1.98 -36.90
C LEU A 2 -10.00 -1.13 -37.57
N PHE A 3 -9.66 0.05 -38.09
CA PHE A 3 -10.65 1.03 -38.59
C PHE A 3 -10.25 1.72 -39.89
N ARG A 4 -9.00 1.55 -40.35
CA ARG A 4 -8.53 2.24 -41.57
C ARG A 4 -9.30 1.72 -42.79
N GLY A 5 -9.56 2.62 -43.74
CA GLY A 5 -10.25 2.31 -45.00
C GLY A 5 -9.36 1.60 -46.02
N GLY A 6 -9.82 1.57 -47.28
CA GLY A 6 -9.06 1.03 -48.41
C GLY A 6 -8.84 -0.48 -48.35
N SER A 7 -7.63 -0.93 -48.67
CA SER A 7 -7.27 -2.36 -48.68
C SER A 7 -7.40 -3.03 -47.31
N GLU A 8 -7.12 -2.30 -46.22
CA GLU A 8 -7.29 -2.82 -44.86
C GLU A 8 -8.76 -3.13 -44.52
N LEU A 9 -9.71 -2.33 -45.04
CA LEU A 9 -11.14 -2.59 -44.87
C LEU A 9 -11.56 -3.89 -45.58
N GLN A 10 -11.10 -4.09 -46.82
CA GLN A 10 -11.39 -5.31 -47.58
C GLN A 10 -10.86 -6.56 -46.85
N ILE A 11 -9.66 -6.48 -46.27
CA ILE A 11 -9.08 -7.57 -45.46
C ILE A 11 -9.96 -7.85 -44.23
N ARG A 12 -10.39 -6.82 -43.49
CA ARG A 12 -11.27 -7.01 -42.32
C ARG A 12 -12.61 -7.62 -42.70
N GLN A 13 -13.24 -7.13 -43.77
CA GLN A 13 -14.49 -7.68 -44.29
C GLN A 13 -14.36 -9.18 -44.57
N ASN A 14 -13.27 -9.57 -45.21
CA ASN A 14 -12.98 -10.96 -45.55
C ASN A 14 -12.74 -11.83 -44.31
N LEU A 15 -12.01 -11.32 -43.32
CA LEU A 15 -11.76 -12.04 -42.06
C LEU A 15 -13.04 -12.22 -41.22
N ILE A 16 -13.93 -11.24 -41.21
CA ILE A 16 -15.22 -11.33 -40.52
C ILE A 16 -16.18 -12.25 -41.28
N SER A 17 -16.26 -12.14 -42.61
CA SER A 17 -17.17 -12.98 -43.41
C SER A 17 -16.82 -14.47 -43.34
N HIS A 18 -15.53 -14.79 -43.20
CA HIS A 18 -15.05 -16.17 -43.00
C HIS A 18 -15.01 -16.58 -41.52
N ASP A 19 -15.49 -15.74 -40.61
CA ASP A 19 -15.56 -16.04 -39.17
C ASP A 19 -14.19 -16.38 -38.55
N HIS A 20 -13.13 -15.72 -39.02
CA HIS A 20 -11.76 -16.01 -38.61
C HIS A 20 -11.29 -15.19 -37.41
N ILE A 21 -11.90 -14.05 -37.12
CA ILE A 21 -11.55 -13.22 -35.94
C ILE A 21 -12.33 -13.74 -34.76
N ASP A 22 -11.65 -14.32 -33.77
CA ASP A 22 -12.31 -14.84 -32.57
C ASP A 22 -12.43 -13.81 -31.46
N ALA A 23 -11.34 -13.08 -31.19
CA ALA A 23 -11.32 -12.04 -30.18
C ALA A 23 -10.39 -10.88 -30.53
N ILE A 24 -10.69 -9.71 -29.96
CA ILE A 24 -9.90 -8.49 -30.02
C ILE A 24 -9.70 -8.00 -28.59
N ILE A 25 -8.45 -8.00 -28.14
CA ILE A 25 -8.07 -7.67 -26.78
C ILE A 25 -7.23 -6.39 -26.81
N GLY A 26 -7.74 -5.32 -26.22
CA GLY A 26 -7.03 -4.06 -26.05
C GLY A 26 -6.06 -4.12 -24.89
N LEU A 27 -4.80 -3.78 -25.13
CA LEU A 27 -3.78 -3.72 -24.08
C LEU A 27 -3.59 -2.29 -23.57
N PRO A 28 -3.09 -2.12 -22.34
CA PRO A 28 -2.64 -0.83 -21.84
C PRO A 28 -1.64 -0.15 -22.79
N SER A 29 -1.71 1.17 -22.85
CA SER A 29 -0.69 1.99 -23.53
C SER A 29 0.67 1.81 -22.87
N ASN A 30 1.76 2.13 -23.59
CA ASN A 30 3.10 2.26 -23.00
C ASN A 30 3.64 0.99 -22.30
N ILE A 31 3.26 -0.21 -22.80
CA ILE A 31 3.84 -1.49 -22.39
C ILE A 31 5.17 -1.76 -23.13
N PHE A 32 5.19 -1.55 -24.45
CA PHE A 32 6.33 -1.88 -25.30
C PHE A 32 7.48 -0.86 -25.21
N PHE A 33 8.70 -1.29 -25.53
CA PHE A 33 9.82 -0.36 -25.72
C PHE A 33 9.69 0.37 -27.07
N GLY A 34 10.01 1.66 -27.09
CA GLY A 34 10.03 2.47 -28.33
C GLY A 34 8.68 3.07 -28.77
N THR A 35 7.57 2.77 -28.10
CA THR A 35 6.26 3.40 -28.40
C THR A 35 5.38 3.50 -27.16
N ARG A 36 4.60 4.59 -27.08
CA ARG A 36 3.58 4.79 -26.05
C ARG A 36 2.17 4.40 -26.51
N ILE A 37 2.02 4.03 -27.77
CA ILE A 37 0.71 3.77 -28.40
C ILE A 37 0.11 2.49 -27.79
N PRO A 38 -1.21 2.46 -27.46
CA PRO A 38 -1.89 1.24 -27.07
C PRO A 38 -1.95 0.25 -28.23
N THR A 39 -1.72 -1.02 -27.92
CA THR A 39 -1.69 -2.13 -28.87
C THR A 39 -2.84 -3.08 -28.62
N ILE A 40 -3.12 -3.96 -29.58
CA ILE A 40 -4.16 -4.99 -29.46
C ILE A 40 -3.60 -6.37 -29.75
N ILE A 41 -4.21 -7.40 -29.17
CA ILE A 41 -4.04 -8.80 -29.57
C ILE A 41 -5.28 -9.21 -30.35
N MET A 42 -5.10 -9.70 -31.58
CA MET A 42 -6.17 -10.27 -32.39
C MET A 42 -6.00 -11.79 -32.40
N VAL A 43 -7.00 -12.50 -31.87
CA VAL A 43 -7.01 -13.97 -31.87
C VAL A 43 -7.70 -14.43 -33.14
N LEU A 44 -6.98 -15.18 -33.98
CA LEU A 44 -7.51 -15.76 -35.20
C LEU A 44 -7.76 -17.26 -35.01
N LYS A 45 -8.95 -17.73 -35.39
CA LYS A 45 -9.36 -19.13 -35.26
C LYS A 45 -10.06 -19.59 -36.53
N ARG A 46 -9.51 -20.60 -37.19
CA ARG A 46 -10.08 -21.16 -38.44
C ARG A 46 -11.33 -22.01 -38.21
N SER A 47 -11.36 -22.73 -37.09
CA SER A 47 -12.47 -23.63 -36.74
C SER A 47 -13.04 -23.23 -35.39
N LYS A 48 -14.12 -22.46 -35.43
CA LYS A 48 -14.85 -22.00 -34.24
C LYS A 48 -15.89 -23.01 -33.77
N THR A 49 -16.01 -23.16 -32.47
CA THR A 49 -17.08 -23.93 -31.80
C THR A 49 -18.43 -23.25 -32.00
N LYS A 50 -19.53 -23.94 -31.69
CA LYS A 50 -20.88 -23.37 -31.83
C LYS A 50 -21.07 -22.05 -31.05
N LYS A 51 -20.45 -21.92 -29.87
CA LYS A 51 -20.54 -20.71 -29.01
C LYS A 51 -19.78 -19.52 -29.62
N GLU A 52 -18.73 -19.78 -30.38
CA GLU A 52 -17.81 -18.76 -30.93
C GLU A 52 -18.24 -18.26 -32.33
N LYS A 53 -19.11 -19.01 -33.01
CA LYS A 53 -19.50 -18.72 -34.39
C LYS A 53 -20.29 -17.42 -34.53
N ASN A 54 -20.07 -16.73 -35.64
CA ASN A 54 -20.77 -15.51 -36.05
C ASN A 54 -20.65 -14.33 -35.06
N ASN A 55 -19.66 -14.37 -34.16
CA ASN A 55 -19.40 -13.32 -33.20
C ASN A 55 -17.89 -13.14 -32.97
N VAL A 56 -17.55 -11.95 -32.46
CA VAL A 56 -16.20 -11.57 -32.03
C VAL A 56 -16.28 -11.12 -30.58
N LEU A 57 -15.41 -11.66 -29.73
CA LEU A 57 -15.27 -11.19 -28.36
C LEU A 57 -14.36 -9.95 -28.31
N PHE A 58 -14.86 -8.85 -27.76
CA PHE A 58 -14.05 -7.67 -27.47
C PHE A 58 -13.70 -7.66 -25.99
N ILE A 59 -12.44 -7.37 -25.65
CA ILE A 59 -11.96 -7.18 -24.27
C ILE A 59 -11.16 -5.88 -24.22
N ASP A 60 -11.50 -4.98 -23.30
CA ASP A 60 -10.73 -3.76 -23.02
C ASP A 60 -9.89 -3.92 -21.75
N ALA A 61 -8.63 -4.34 -21.90
CA ALA A 61 -7.70 -4.41 -20.78
C ALA A 61 -6.91 -3.11 -20.54
N SER A 62 -7.25 -2.00 -21.21
CA SER A 62 -6.43 -0.79 -21.23
C SER A 62 -6.17 -0.15 -19.86
N LYS A 63 -7.07 -0.36 -18.90
CA LYS A 63 -7.01 0.17 -17.52
C LYS A 63 -6.35 -0.78 -16.51
N TYR A 64 -6.00 -2.01 -16.91
CA TYR A 64 -5.47 -3.04 -16.03
C TYR A 64 -3.97 -3.15 -16.20
N PHE A 65 -3.23 -2.43 -15.36
CA PHE A 65 -1.77 -2.46 -15.32
C PHE A 65 -1.28 -1.83 -14.01
N THR A 66 -0.04 -2.13 -13.66
CA THR A 66 0.73 -1.35 -12.70
C THR A 66 1.79 -0.49 -13.41
N LYS A 67 2.15 0.65 -12.82
CA LYS A 67 3.25 1.47 -13.33
C LYS A 67 4.58 0.91 -12.79
N GLU A 68 5.49 0.59 -13.70
CA GLU A 68 6.85 0.18 -13.40
C GLU A 68 7.80 1.20 -14.02
N GLY A 69 8.23 2.18 -13.20
CA GLY A 69 8.97 3.34 -13.65
C GLY A 69 8.17 4.17 -14.67
N ASN A 70 8.73 4.32 -15.88
CA ASN A 70 8.09 5.08 -16.96
C ASN A 70 7.20 4.22 -17.88
N LYS A 71 6.92 2.97 -17.51
CA LYS A 71 6.18 2.00 -18.33
C LYS A 71 5.00 1.41 -17.58
N ASN A 72 4.06 0.86 -18.36
CA ASN A 72 2.96 0.07 -17.84
C ASN A 72 3.33 -1.41 -17.93
N LYS A 73 2.98 -2.18 -16.91
CA LYS A 73 3.21 -3.62 -16.84
C LYS A 73 1.92 -4.34 -16.48
N LEU A 74 1.59 -5.35 -17.29
CA LEU A 74 0.55 -6.31 -16.95
C LEU A 74 1.07 -7.20 -15.82
N GLN A 75 0.31 -7.25 -14.73
CA GLN A 75 0.54 -8.20 -13.66
C GLN A 75 -0.12 -9.54 -13.99
N SER A 76 0.25 -10.60 -13.26
CA SER A 76 -0.34 -11.93 -13.44
C SER A 76 -1.87 -11.90 -13.28
N SER A 77 -2.38 -11.10 -12.35
CA SER A 77 -3.81 -10.88 -12.13
C SER A 77 -4.54 -10.21 -13.31
N ASP A 78 -3.88 -9.25 -13.98
CA ASP A 78 -4.43 -8.61 -15.18
C ASP A 78 -4.56 -9.65 -16.31
N ILE A 79 -3.52 -10.49 -16.48
CA ILE A 79 -3.50 -11.57 -17.47
C ILE A 79 -4.59 -12.61 -17.15
N MET A 80 -4.72 -13.02 -15.89
CA MET A 80 -5.74 -13.96 -15.45
C MET A 80 -7.16 -13.43 -15.71
N ARG A 81 -7.39 -12.14 -15.45
CA ARG A 81 -8.67 -11.48 -15.72
C ARG A 81 -9.03 -11.49 -17.22
N ILE A 82 -8.06 -11.20 -18.08
CA ILE A 82 -8.24 -11.29 -19.53
C ILE A 82 -8.53 -12.74 -19.95
N TYR A 83 -7.78 -13.70 -19.40
CA TYR A 83 -7.96 -15.12 -19.70
C TYR A 83 -9.33 -15.65 -19.27
N ASP A 84 -9.79 -15.29 -18.06
CA ASP A 84 -11.11 -15.68 -17.56
C ASP A 84 -12.22 -15.12 -18.45
N ALA A 85 -12.15 -13.84 -18.83
CA ALA A 85 -13.12 -13.24 -19.74
C ALA A 85 -13.08 -13.88 -21.13
N PHE A 86 -11.89 -14.18 -21.65
CA PHE A 86 -11.71 -14.88 -22.92
C PHE A 86 -12.33 -16.29 -22.88
N SER A 87 -12.08 -17.03 -21.80
CA SER A 87 -12.54 -18.41 -21.64
C SER A 87 -14.03 -18.51 -21.36
N ALA A 88 -14.57 -17.62 -20.52
CA ALA A 88 -16.00 -17.54 -20.22
C ALA A 88 -16.79 -17.07 -21.45
N ARG A 89 -16.27 -16.08 -22.19
CA ARG A 89 -16.90 -15.46 -23.36
C ARG A 89 -18.32 -14.95 -23.02
N GLU A 90 -18.38 -14.07 -22.03
CA GLU A 90 -19.59 -13.45 -21.51
C GLU A 90 -19.42 -11.92 -21.47
N ASP A 91 -20.55 -11.21 -21.49
CA ASP A 91 -20.55 -9.75 -21.38
C ASP A 91 -20.21 -9.33 -19.96
N ILE A 92 -19.19 -8.49 -19.82
CA ILE A 92 -18.74 -7.91 -18.55
C ILE A 92 -18.77 -6.38 -18.73
N PRO A 93 -19.68 -5.67 -18.05
CA PRO A 93 -19.84 -4.23 -18.19
C PRO A 93 -18.50 -3.48 -18.08
N GLY A 94 -18.18 -2.67 -19.09
CA GLY A 94 -16.95 -1.88 -19.15
C GLY A 94 -15.65 -2.67 -19.38
N PHE A 95 -15.72 -3.98 -19.59
CA PHE A 95 -14.52 -4.83 -19.73
C PHE A 95 -14.57 -5.79 -20.93
N ALA A 96 -15.68 -6.50 -21.15
CA ALA A 96 -15.80 -7.47 -22.24
C ALA A 96 -17.20 -7.46 -22.86
N ARG A 97 -17.30 -7.68 -24.18
CA ARG A 97 -18.59 -7.86 -24.85
C ARG A 97 -18.48 -8.78 -26.06
N VAL A 98 -19.45 -9.67 -26.20
CA VAL A 98 -19.61 -10.54 -27.37
C VAL A 98 -20.45 -9.81 -28.41
N VAL A 99 -19.85 -9.52 -29.56
CA VAL A 99 -20.47 -8.71 -30.61
C VAL A 99 -20.76 -9.56 -31.84
N SER A 100 -21.99 -9.48 -32.34
CA SER A 100 -22.39 -10.22 -33.53
C SER A 100 -21.76 -9.66 -34.81
N HIS A 101 -21.61 -10.50 -35.84
CA HIS A 101 -21.17 -10.03 -37.15
C HIS A 101 -22.10 -8.98 -37.77
N GLU A 102 -23.40 -9.06 -37.48
CA GLU A 102 -24.40 -8.11 -37.96
C GLU A 102 -24.15 -6.70 -37.39
N GLU A 103 -23.88 -6.63 -36.09
CA GLU A 103 -23.54 -5.36 -35.42
C GLU A 103 -22.18 -4.81 -35.91
N ILE A 104 -21.20 -5.68 -36.16
CA ILE A 104 -19.91 -5.28 -36.75
C ILE A 104 -20.12 -4.73 -38.16
N LYS A 105 -20.98 -5.35 -38.96
CA LYS A 105 -21.32 -4.90 -40.31
C LYS A 105 -22.06 -3.56 -40.29
N ALA A 106 -22.99 -3.38 -39.36
CA ALA A 106 -23.68 -2.10 -39.13
C ALA A 106 -22.70 -0.98 -38.72
N ASN A 107 -21.63 -1.34 -38.02
CA ASN A 107 -20.51 -0.45 -37.70
C ASN A 107 -19.43 -0.37 -38.80
N GLU A 108 -19.78 -0.67 -40.05
CA GLU A 108 -18.89 -0.58 -41.23
C GLU A 108 -17.59 -1.38 -41.07
N TYR A 109 -17.66 -2.52 -40.37
CA TYR A 109 -16.50 -3.37 -40.04
C TYR A 109 -15.42 -2.64 -39.24
N ASN A 110 -15.77 -1.59 -38.49
CA ASN A 110 -14.85 -0.89 -37.60
C ASN A 110 -14.66 -1.71 -36.32
N LEU A 111 -13.46 -2.20 -36.06
CA LEU A 111 -13.15 -3.08 -34.93
C LEU A 111 -12.55 -2.32 -33.73
N ASN A 112 -12.77 -1.01 -33.62
CA ASN A 112 -12.34 -0.24 -32.46
C ASN A 112 -13.14 -0.62 -31.21
N ILE A 113 -12.43 -0.96 -30.14
CA ILE A 113 -13.02 -1.42 -28.88
C ILE A 113 -14.03 -0.41 -28.29
N PRO A 114 -13.77 0.92 -28.27
CA PRO A 114 -14.73 1.89 -27.73
C PRO A 114 -16.07 1.99 -28.49
N LYS A 115 -16.22 1.37 -29.68
CA LYS A 115 -17.52 1.26 -30.35
C LYS A 115 -18.42 0.19 -29.75
N TYR A 116 -17.84 -0.71 -28.97
CA TYR A 116 -18.51 -1.91 -28.48
C TYR A 116 -18.44 -2.06 -26.98
N ILE A 117 -17.52 -1.39 -26.30
CA ILE A 117 -17.42 -1.41 -24.85
C ILE A 117 -17.49 0.03 -24.38
N ASP A 118 -18.58 0.35 -23.70
CA ASP A 118 -18.74 1.66 -23.09
C ASP A 118 -17.76 1.81 -21.94
N VAL A 119 -17.12 2.98 -21.88
CA VAL A 119 -16.38 3.36 -20.68
C VAL A 119 -17.42 3.57 -19.59
N VAL A 120 -17.43 2.70 -18.59
CA VAL A 120 -18.24 2.92 -17.37
C VAL A 120 -17.72 4.21 -16.75
N ASP A 121 -18.45 5.30 -16.97
CA ASP A 121 -18.19 6.58 -16.35
C ASP A 121 -18.66 6.46 -14.91
N ASN A 122 -17.70 6.31 -14.00
CA ASN A 122 -17.95 6.45 -12.56
C ASN A 122 -18.12 7.92 -12.17
N GLY A 123 -18.26 8.82 -13.16
CA GLY A 123 -18.36 10.25 -13.09
C GLY A 123 -18.96 10.73 -11.78
N ASP A 124 -18.21 11.61 -11.13
CA ASP A 124 -18.65 12.46 -10.03
C ASP A 124 -19.77 13.38 -10.54
N ASN A 125 -20.94 12.80 -10.86
CA ASN A 125 -22.13 13.56 -11.17
C ASN A 125 -22.54 14.28 -9.89
N HIS A 126 -22.26 15.58 -9.84
CA HIS A 126 -22.71 16.44 -8.77
C HIS A 126 -24.23 16.41 -8.72
N ASN A 127 -24.78 15.93 -7.61
CA ASN A 127 -26.22 15.96 -7.37
C ASN A 127 -26.62 17.37 -6.92
N LEU A 128 -27.33 18.10 -7.79
CA LEU A 128 -27.76 19.47 -7.53
C LEU A 128 -28.56 19.61 -6.23
N TYR A 129 -29.46 18.67 -5.93
CA TYR A 129 -30.26 18.71 -4.71
C TYR A 129 -29.36 18.63 -3.46
N SER A 130 -28.44 17.68 -3.43
CA SER A 130 -27.51 17.52 -2.32
C SER A 130 -26.53 18.68 -2.17
N SER A 131 -26.12 19.32 -3.28
CA SER A 131 -25.30 20.54 -3.22
C SER A 131 -26.03 21.74 -2.59
N ILE A 132 -27.36 21.78 -2.67
CA ILE A 132 -28.16 22.86 -2.08
C ILE A 132 -28.57 22.52 -0.64
N PHE A 133 -29.04 21.29 -0.40
CA PHE A 133 -29.70 20.91 0.85
C PHE A 133 -28.84 20.08 1.79
N SER A 134 -27.57 19.84 1.46
CA SER A 134 -26.62 18.94 2.13
C SER A 134 -27.04 17.47 2.16
N GLY A 135 -26.09 16.56 2.34
CA GLY A 135 -26.33 15.12 2.51
C GLY A 135 -26.07 14.28 1.26
N ILE A 136 -25.75 13.02 1.47
CA ILE A 136 -25.25 12.09 0.45
C ILE A 136 -26.40 11.56 -0.43
N PRO A 137 -26.32 11.69 -1.77
CA PRO A 137 -27.34 11.18 -2.68
C PRO A 137 -27.51 9.66 -2.61
N HIS A 138 -28.73 9.20 -2.90
CA HIS A 138 -29.05 7.77 -3.02
C HIS A 138 -28.12 7.06 -4.01
N ASN A 139 -27.91 7.62 -5.20
CA ASN A 139 -27.05 7.02 -6.23
C ASN A 139 -25.61 6.79 -5.75
N ASP A 140 -25.06 7.68 -4.92
CA ASP A 140 -23.69 7.51 -4.40
C ASP A 140 -23.63 6.43 -3.30
N ILE A 141 -24.68 6.31 -2.48
CA ILE A 141 -24.81 5.21 -1.51
C ILE A 141 -25.08 3.87 -2.21
N ASP A 142 -25.82 3.86 -3.30
CA ASP A 142 -26.16 2.65 -4.06
C ASP A 142 -24.94 2.05 -4.77
N LYS A 143 -23.93 2.87 -5.11
CA LYS A 143 -22.60 2.37 -5.57
C LYS A 143 -21.89 1.51 -4.52
N LEU A 144 -22.28 1.60 -3.25
CA LEU A 144 -21.75 0.79 -2.15
C LEU A 144 -22.63 -0.43 -1.84
N SER A 145 -23.50 -0.85 -2.77
CA SER A 145 -24.47 -1.94 -2.61
C SER A 145 -23.88 -3.25 -2.08
N ASP A 146 -22.65 -3.60 -2.50
CA ASP A 146 -22.01 -4.84 -2.06
C ASP A 146 -21.82 -4.89 -0.54
N PHE A 147 -21.51 -3.75 0.09
CA PHE A 147 -21.41 -3.65 1.54
C PHE A 147 -22.78 -3.78 2.20
N TRP A 148 -23.82 -3.16 1.63
CA TRP A 148 -25.16 -3.18 2.22
C TRP A 148 -25.84 -4.55 2.09
N LEU A 149 -25.55 -5.28 1.00
CA LEU A 149 -25.99 -6.66 0.83
C LEU A 149 -25.26 -7.61 1.78
N THR A 150 -24.00 -7.31 2.12
CA THR A 150 -23.20 -8.13 3.05
C THR A 150 -23.48 -7.79 4.51
N PHE A 151 -23.74 -6.52 4.82
CA PHE A 151 -23.98 -5.99 6.17
C PHE A 151 -25.28 -5.16 6.23
N PRO A 152 -26.47 -5.80 6.17
CA PRO A 152 -27.74 -5.07 6.14
C PRO A 152 -27.98 -4.18 7.35
N THR A 153 -27.49 -4.56 8.53
CA THR A 153 -27.64 -3.76 9.76
C THR A 153 -26.70 -2.56 9.77
N LEU A 154 -25.56 -2.66 9.09
CA LEU A 154 -24.54 -1.62 9.06
C LEU A 154 -25.05 -0.35 8.36
N LYS A 155 -25.78 -0.49 7.25
CA LYS A 155 -26.37 0.67 6.53
C LYS A 155 -27.25 1.50 7.49
N LYS A 156 -28.10 0.82 8.27
CA LYS A 156 -28.98 1.46 9.26
C LYS A 156 -28.23 2.01 10.47
N ALA A 157 -27.08 1.43 10.83
CA ALA A 157 -26.25 1.93 11.91
C ALA A 157 -25.51 3.23 11.52
N LEU A 158 -25.10 3.35 10.25
CA LEU A 158 -24.29 4.46 9.76
C LEU A 158 -25.09 5.64 9.23
N LEU A 159 -26.26 5.39 8.63
CA LEU A 159 -26.96 6.40 7.84
C LEU A 159 -28.37 6.69 8.39
N ASN A 160 -28.71 7.98 8.46
CA ASN A 160 -30.09 8.47 8.56
C ASN A 160 -30.62 8.75 7.16
N ASP A 161 -31.79 8.21 6.84
CA ASP A 161 -32.49 8.42 5.58
C ASP A 161 -33.67 9.38 5.80
N ASN A 162 -33.72 10.49 5.06
CA ASN A 162 -34.84 11.43 5.09
C ASN A 162 -35.77 11.31 3.86
N GLY A 163 -35.61 10.25 3.06
CA GLY A 163 -36.34 9.97 1.83
C GLY A 163 -35.78 10.65 0.59
N LYS A 164 -34.88 11.63 0.73
CA LYS A 164 -34.26 12.34 -0.40
C LYS A 164 -32.75 12.11 -0.47
N ASN A 165 -32.08 12.10 0.67
CA ASN A 165 -30.66 11.85 0.81
C ASN A 165 -30.34 11.21 2.17
N TYR A 166 -29.07 10.83 2.34
CA TYR A 166 -28.54 10.24 3.56
C TYR A 166 -27.65 11.22 4.33
N GLN A 167 -27.62 11.09 5.64
CA GLN A 167 -26.67 11.77 6.52
C GLN A 167 -25.96 10.75 7.42
N LEU A 168 -24.67 10.97 7.69
CA LEU A 168 -23.95 10.17 8.68
C LEU A 168 -24.49 10.43 10.09
N LYS A 169 -24.65 9.36 10.88
CA LYS A 169 -25.12 9.45 12.27
C LYS A 169 -24.05 9.86 13.26
N ASP A 170 -22.81 9.46 12.97
CA ASP A 170 -21.65 9.61 13.85
C ASP A 170 -20.47 10.16 13.04
N HIS A 171 -19.62 10.93 13.69
CA HIS A 171 -18.38 11.43 13.09
C HIS A 171 -17.30 10.34 13.07
N ASP A 172 -17.37 9.35 13.96
CA ASP A 172 -16.44 8.22 14.01
C ASP A 172 -17.01 6.99 13.30
N VAL A 173 -17.13 7.11 11.97
CA VAL A 173 -17.65 6.05 11.08
C VAL A 173 -16.86 4.75 11.23
N GLU A 174 -15.54 4.83 11.40
CA GLU A 174 -14.66 3.68 11.51
C GLU A 174 -15.00 2.85 12.76
N LYS A 175 -15.17 3.51 13.90
CA LYS A 175 -15.56 2.85 15.15
C LYS A 175 -16.93 2.18 15.04
N VAL A 176 -17.90 2.78 14.36
CA VAL A 176 -19.23 2.18 14.17
C VAL A 176 -19.13 0.92 13.30
N ILE A 177 -18.34 0.95 12.23
CA ILE A 177 -18.10 -0.21 11.35
C ILE A 177 -17.44 -1.35 12.13
N LEU A 178 -16.35 -1.08 12.86
CA LEU A 178 -15.61 -2.10 13.59
C LEU A 178 -16.39 -2.69 14.78
N ASN A 179 -17.33 -1.93 15.35
CA ASN A 179 -18.17 -2.41 16.45
C ASN A 179 -19.43 -3.14 15.99
N ASN A 180 -19.77 -3.10 14.71
CA ASN A 180 -20.94 -3.81 14.19
C ASN A 180 -20.75 -5.34 14.26
N GLU A 181 -21.77 -6.04 14.74
CA GLU A 181 -21.71 -7.49 14.97
C GLU A 181 -21.60 -8.32 13.68
N GLU A 182 -22.22 -7.87 12.57
CA GLU A 182 -22.09 -8.56 11.27
C GLU A 182 -20.66 -8.44 10.73
N VAL A 183 -20.05 -7.26 10.87
CA VAL A 183 -18.65 -7.01 10.46
C VAL A 183 -17.69 -7.85 11.30
N LYS A 184 -17.84 -7.87 12.63
CA LYS A 184 -17.02 -8.71 13.52
C LYS A 184 -17.14 -10.19 13.17
N LYS A 185 -18.37 -10.66 12.96
CA LYS A 185 -18.62 -12.06 12.59
C LYS A 185 -17.98 -12.41 11.25
N TYR A 186 -18.17 -11.56 10.24
CA TYR A 186 -17.57 -11.71 8.93
C TYR A 186 -16.05 -11.83 8.99
N LEU A 187 -15.38 -10.90 9.71
CA LEU A 187 -13.93 -10.93 9.89
C LEU A 187 -13.47 -12.19 10.67
N SER A 188 -14.22 -12.60 11.69
CA SER A 188 -13.93 -13.81 12.46
C SER A 188 -14.02 -15.07 11.59
N ASP A 189 -15.10 -15.23 10.83
CA ASP A 189 -15.32 -16.40 9.99
C ASP A 189 -14.35 -16.45 8.81
N PHE A 190 -14.00 -15.28 8.27
CA PHE A 190 -12.96 -15.14 7.26
C PHE A 190 -11.59 -15.57 7.79
N ASN A 191 -11.19 -15.09 8.97
CA ASN A 191 -9.92 -15.47 9.58
C ASN A 191 -9.86 -16.98 9.91
N LYS A 192 -10.97 -17.60 10.35
CA LYS A 192 -11.03 -19.07 10.53
C LYS A 192 -10.83 -19.82 9.21
N SER A 193 -11.40 -19.29 8.12
CA SER A 193 -11.23 -19.85 6.77
C SER A 193 -9.76 -19.75 6.32
N LEU A 194 -9.10 -18.63 6.61
CA LEU A 194 -7.67 -18.43 6.34
C LEU A 194 -6.78 -19.34 7.19
N GLU A 195 -7.10 -19.59 8.46
CA GLU A 195 -6.35 -20.55 9.29
C GLU A 195 -6.48 -21.99 8.77
N SER A 196 -7.66 -22.34 8.26
CA SER A 196 -7.88 -23.62 7.59
C SER A 196 -7.03 -23.74 6.32
N LEU A 197 -6.96 -22.65 5.54
CA LEU A 197 -6.10 -22.55 4.34
C LEU A 197 -4.61 -22.66 4.71
N ARG A 198 -4.17 -21.94 5.74
CA ARG A 198 -2.81 -21.99 6.28
C ARG A 198 -2.41 -23.42 6.66
N THR A 199 -3.30 -24.12 7.36
CA THR A 199 -3.09 -25.51 7.77
C THR A 199 -2.96 -26.43 6.55
N TYR A 200 -3.81 -26.24 5.53
CA TYR A 200 -3.72 -26.99 4.29
C TYR A 200 -2.40 -26.72 3.55
N PHE A 201 -1.98 -25.46 3.42
CA PHE A 201 -0.73 -25.11 2.76
C PHE A 201 0.49 -25.69 3.47
N LYS A 202 0.53 -25.62 4.80
CA LYS A 202 1.61 -26.24 5.57
C LYS A 202 1.68 -27.74 5.28
N LYS A 203 0.55 -28.43 5.33
CA LYS A 203 0.49 -29.88 5.10
C LYS A 203 0.96 -30.26 3.68
N SER A 204 0.48 -29.53 2.67
CA SER A 204 0.75 -29.86 1.27
C SER A 204 2.14 -29.42 0.78
N LEU A 205 2.72 -28.36 1.36
CA LEU A 205 4.00 -27.80 0.89
C LEU A 205 5.16 -28.09 1.82
N ILE A 206 4.97 -28.10 3.15
CA ILE A 206 6.06 -28.13 4.14
C ILE A 206 6.16 -29.49 4.84
N ASP A 207 5.03 -30.14 5.12
CA ASP A 207 5.02 -31.46 5.78
C ASP A 207 5.25 -32.61 4.77
N THR A 208 5.34 -32.31 3.48
CA THR A 208 5.67 -33.25 2.40
C THR A 208 7.15 -33.13 2.04
N ASP A 209 7.73 -34.17 1.42
CA ASP A 209 9.11 -34.13 0.92
C ASP A 209 9.29 -33.04 -0.14
N LEU A 210 10.06 -32.00 0.21
CA LEU A 210 10.31 -30.81 -0.61
C LEU A 210 10.99 -31.13 -1.95
N ASN A 211 11.73 -32.26 -2.03
CA ASN A 211 12.45 -32.64 -3.24
C ASN A 211 11.51 -33.18 -4.34
N VAL A 212 10.35 -33.71 -3.96
CA VAL A 212 9.44 -34.42 -4.87
C VAL A 212 8.20 -33.58 -5.25
N ILE A 213 8.10 -32.36 -4.72
CA ILE A 213 6.95 -31.48 -4.96
C ILE A 213 6.81 -31.14 -6.45
N ASP A 214 5.65 -31.43 -7.04
CA ASP A 214 5.26 -30.89 -8.35
C ASP A 214 4.79 -29.44 -8.17
N LEU A 215 5.62 -28.50 -8.61
CA LEU A 215 5.37 -27.06 -8.50
C LEU A 215 4.08 -26.66 -9.21
N TYR A 216 3.81 -27.21 -10.39
CA TYR A 216 2.64 -26.84 -11.16
C TYR A 216 1.37 -27.35 -10.48
N ASN A 217 1.35 -28.61 -10.07
CA ASN A 217 0.17 -29.19 -9.42
C ASN A 217 -0.13 -28.53 -8.06
N VAL A 218 0.89 -28.27 -7.24
CA VAL A 218 0.68 -27.57 -5.96
C VAL A 218 0.20 -26.14 -6.17
N TYR A 219 0.75 -25.40 -7.14
CA TYR A 219 0.25 -24.07 -7.49
C TYR A 219 -1.25 -24.09 -7.83
N GLN A 220 -1.67 -24.99 -8.71
CA GLN A 220 -3.07 -25.10 -9.12
C GLN A 220 -3.98 -25.47 -7.94
N GLN A 221 -3.58 -26.43 -7.10
CA GLN A 221 -4.34 -26.80 -5.90
C GLN A 221 -4.46 -25.64 -4.92
N PHE A 222 -3.41 -24.83 -4.76
CA PHE A 222 -3.43 -23.67 -3.87
C PHE A 222 -4.34 -22.59 -4.40
N LEU A 223 -4.26 -22.33 -5.70
CA LEU A 223 -5.12 -21.41 -6.40
C LEU A 223 -6.61 -21.79 -6.26
N ASP A 224 -6.94 -23.06 -6.48
CA ASP A 224 -8.32 -23.58 -6.34
C ASP A 224 -8.84 -23.39 -4.91
N LYS A 225 -8.01 -23.65 -3.90
CA LYS A 225 -8.38 -23.47 -2.49
C LYS A 225 -8.58 -22.00 -2.14
N ILE A 226 -7.69 -21.12 -2.61
CA ILE A 226 -7.84 -19.67 -2.44
C ILE A 226 -9.14 -19.21 -3.09
N GLN A 227 -9.39 -19.62 -4.35
CA GLN A 227 -10.58 -19.24 -5.08
C GLN A 227 -11.85 -19.73 -4.38
N ALA A 228 -11.87 -20.96 -3.85
CA ALA A 228 -13.01 -21.51 -3.13
C ALA A 228 -13.33 -20.72 -1.85
N VAL A 229 -12.31 -20.32 -1.09
CA VAL A 229 -12.47 -19.44 0.07
C VAL A 229 -13.05 -18.11 -0.38
N LEU A 230 -12.41 -17.42 -1.34
CA LEU A 230 -12.79 -16.08 -1.76
C LEU A 230 -14.18 -15.99 -2.42
N LYS A 231 -14.60 -17.02 -3.18
CA LYS A 231 -15.95 -17.09 -3.76
C LYS A 231 -17.07 -17.02 -2.71
N SER A 232 -16.77 -17.40 -1.47
CA SER A 232 -17.73 -17.31 -0.34
C SER A 232 -17.88 -15.88 0.19
N TYR A 233 -17.03 -14.94 -0.23
CA TYR A 233 -16.93 -13.58 0.32
C TYR A 233 -17.00 -12.53 -0.79
N LYS A 234 -18.20 -11.96 -1.01
CA LYS A 234 -18.48 -11.03 -2.13
C LYS A 234 -17.65 -9.74 -2.16
N LEU A 235 -17.18 -9.27 -1.01
CA LEU A 235 -16.43 -8.00 -0.91
C LEU A 235 -14.99 -8.11 -1.43
N LEU A 236 -14.50 -9.33 -1.68
CA LEU A 236 -13.12 -9.57 -2.04
C LEU A 236 -12.94 -9.65 -3.55
N ASP A 237 -11.95 -8.90 -4.03
CA ASP A 237 -11.50 -9.00 -5.41
C ASP A 237 -10.57 -10.22 -5.56
N TYR A 238 -11.08 -11.25 -6.22
CA TYR A 238 -10.34 -12.48 -6.51
C TYR A 238 -9.00 -12.20 -7.21
N TYR A 239 -8.96 -11.26 -8.15
CA TYR A 239 -7.75 -10.96 -8.93
C TYR A 239 -6.69 -10.27 -8.07
N GLN A 240 -7.09 -9.42 -7.13
CA GLN A 240 -6.15 -8.83 -6.18
C GLN A 240 -5.54 -9.89 -5.27
N ALA A 241 -6.35 -10.80 -4.74
CA ALA A 241 -5.84 -11.90 -3.92
C ALA A 241 -4.96 -12.87 -4.73
N PHE A 242 -5.31 -13.12 -6.00
CA PHE A 242 -4.46 -13.87 -6.92
C PHE A 242 -3.10 -13.20 -7.11
N GLN A 243 -3.05 -11.88 -7.28
CA GLN A 243 -1.76 -11.18 -7.39
C GLN A 243 -0.90 -11.33 -6.13
N LEU A 244 -1.52 -11.24 -4.96
CA LEU A 244 -0.83 -11.45 -3.68
C LEU A 244 -0.26 -12.88 -3.61
N PHE A 245 -1.06 -13.87 -3.98
CA PHE A 245 -0.61 -15.27 -4.07
C PHE A 245 0.56 -15.45 -5.03
N ASP A 246 0.45 -14.92 -6.25
CA ASP A 246 1.45 -15.11 -7.30
C ASP A 246 2.81 -14.47 -6.94
N ASN A 247 2.77 -13.30 -6.28
CA ASN A 247 3.96 -12.64 -5.75
C ASN A 247 4.68 -13.52 -4.72
N GLU A 248 3.95 -14.07 -3.75
CA GLU A 248 4.52 -14.94 -2.71
C GLU A 248 4.96 -16.28 -3.29
N TRP A 249 4.20 -16.84 -4.23
CA TRP A 249 4.54 -18.08 -4.90
C TRP A 249 5.86 -17.99 -5.66
N THR A 250 6.16 -16.86 -6.30
CA THR A 250 7.44 -16.65 -6.97
C THR A 250 8.63 -16.82 -6.01
N ILE A 251 8.48 -16.40 -4.75
CA ILE A 251 9.52 -16.59 -3.71
C ILE A 251 9.65 -18.07 -3.36
N ILE A 252 8.51 -18.75 -3.13
CA ILE A 252 8.45 -20.18 -2.82
C ILE A 252 9.07 -21.02 -3.94
N GLU A 253 8.73 -20.73 -5.18
CA GLU A 253 9.20 -21.46 -6.36
C GLU A 253 10.72 -21.36 -6.50
N ASN A 254 11.26 -20.15 -6.32
CA ASN A 254 12.71 -19.93 -6.36
C ASN A 254 13.43 -20.67 -5.23
N ASP A 255 12.91 -20.61 -4.00
CA ASP A 255 13.49 -21.34 -2.87
C ASP A 255 13.44 -22.86 -3.08
N LEU A 256 12.32 -23.40 -3.57
CA LEU A 256 12.17 -24.82 -3.85
C LEU A 256 13.13 -25.29 -4.97
N LYS A 257 13.37 -24.46 -5.99
CA LYS A 257 14.39 -24.74 -7.02
C LYS A 257 15.78 -24.83 -6.39
N VAL A 258 16.13 -23.93 -5.48
CA VAL A 258 17.40 -23.96 -4.75
C VAL A 258 17.50 -25.23 -3.90
N ILE A 259 16.46 -25.58 -3.13
CA ILE A 259 16.42 -26.80 -2.30
C ILE A 259 16.63 -28.05 -3.16
N LYS A 260 15.92 -28.17 -4.29
CA LYS A 260 16.02 -29.32 -5.20
C LYS A 260 17.36 -29.43 -5.91
N SER A 261 18.04 -28.30 -6.14
CA SER A 261 19.35 -28.27 -6.78
C SER A 261 20.51 -28.60 -5.84
N ALA A 262 20.26 -28.64 -4.53
CA ALA A 262 21.30 -28.95 -3.56
C ALA A 262 21.52 -30.48 -3.48
N ASP A 263 22.78 -30.93 -3.52
CA ASP A 263 23.18 -32.35 -3.39
C ASP A 263 22.99 -32.93 -1.96
N ASN A 264 22.07 -32.36 -1.18
CA ASN A 264 21.84 -32.70 0.22
C ASN A 264 20.93 -33.92 0.37
N LYS A 265 21.25 -34.79 1.35
CA LYS A 265 20.43 -35.99 1.64
C LYS A 265 19.09 -35.66 2.32
N ASN A 266 19.00 -34.54 3.05
CA ASN A 266 17.76 -34.05 3.67
C ASN A 266 17.46 -32.62 3.18
N SER A 267 16.23 -32.38 2.70
CA SER A 267 15.80 -31.07 2.20
C SER A 267 15.94 -29.92 3.21
N PHE A 268 15.90 -30.23 4.51
CA PHE A 268 16.06 -29.23 5.57
C PHE A 268 17.52 -28.82 5.80
N ASP A 269 18.50 -29.55 5.28
CA ASP A 269 19.92 -29.18 5.44
C ASP A 269 20.25 -27.91 4.66
N THR A 270 19.63 -27.71 3.49
CA THR A 270 19.76 -26.46 2.70
C THR A 270 19.24 -25.25 3.48
N ILE A 271 18.30 -25.43 4.41
CA ILE A 271 17.76 -24.35 5.24
C ILE A 271 18.74 -23.96 6.37
N ARG A 272 19.54 -24.93 6.83
CA ARG A 272 20.57 -24.76 7.87
C ARG A 272 21.89 -24.24 7.32
N GLU A 273 22.06 -24.27 6.01
CA GLU A 273 23.31 -23.95 5.36
C GLU A 273 23.70 -22.48 5.55
N LEU A 274 24.95 -22.27 5.93
CA LEU A 274 25.60 -20.96 5.98
C LEU A 274 26.74 -20.98 4.95
N LYS A 275 26.64 -20.13 3.93
CA LYS A 275 27.69 -19.95 2.93
C LYS A 275 28.54 -18.75 3.31
N GLU A 276 29.87 -18.91 3.23
CA GLU A 276 30.78 -17.77 3.34
C GLU A 276 30.81 -17.02 2.01
N HIS A 277 30.54 -15.72 2.04
CA HIS A 277 30.63 -14.84 0.89
C HIS A 277 32.05 -14.28 0.80
N ASP A 278 32.63 -14.31 -0.40
CA ASP A 278 34.00 -13.87 -0.65
C ASP A 278 34.16 -12.38 -0.26
N SER A 279 35.11 -12.09 0.61
CA SER A 279 35.27 -10.79 1.29
C SER A 279 35.87 -9.68 0.40
N SER A 280 36.10 -9.95 -0.89
CA SER A 280 36.78 -9.06 -1.83
C SER A 280 35.90 -7.94 -2.41
N THR A 281 34.58 -7.97 -2.16
CA THR A 281 33.62 -6.96 -2.66
C THR A 281 32.99 -6.09 -1.57
N ILE A 282 33.29 -6.34 -0.29
CA ILE A 282 32.81 -5.51 0.81
C ILE A 282 33.81 -4.36 0.98
N SER A 283 33.47 -3.18 0.47
CA SER A 283 34.22 -1.97 0.82
C SER A 283 34.29 -1.86 2.35
N ALA A 284 35.47 -1.61 2.90
CA ALA A 284 35.73 -1.43 4.33
C ALA A 284 34.98 -0.22 4.99
N LYS A 285 33.96 0.31 4.30
CA LYS A 285 33.07 1.42 4.69
C LYS A 285 31.59 1.01 4.72
N ALA A 286 31.27 -0.28 4.82
CA ALA A 286 29.88 -0.70 5.11
C ALA A 286 29.53 -0.37 6.58
N ASP A 287 29.10 0.87 6.78
CA ASP A 287 28.68 1.47 8.03
C ASP A 287 27.60 0.66 8.76
N LYS A 288 27.85 0.36 10.05
CA LYS A 288 27.04 0.66 11.25
C LYS A 288 25.50 0.56 11.22
N LYS A 289 24.88 -0.10 10.25
CA LYS A 289 23.46 -0.42 10.24
C LYS A 289 23.34 -1.93 10.24
N LEU A 290 22.75 -2.49 11.31
CA LEU A 290 22.07 -3.78 11.20
C LEU A 290 20.90 -3.59 10.27
N VAL A 291 21.17 -3.70 8.98
CA VAL A 291 20.16 -3.94 7.98
C VAL A 291 20.69 -5.12 7.19
N SER A 292 20.21 -6.29 7.58
CA SER A 292 20.17 -7.52 6.81
C SER A 292 19.51 -7.26 5.47
N LYS A 293 20.25 -6.66 4.53
CA LYS A 293 19.84 -6.70 3.14
C LYS A 293 20.12 -8.11 2.62
N ASN A 294 19.06 -8.78 2.15
CA ASN A 294 19.12 -9.93 1.26
C ASN A 294 19.95 -11.12 1.76
N ASN A 295 19.50 -11.76 2.85
CA ASN A 295 20.08 -13.01 3.38
C ASN A 295 21.56 -12.95 3.81
N THR A 296 22.19 -11.78 3.83
CA THR A 296 23.60 -11.63 4.21
C THR A 296 23.74 -11.03 5.61
N TYR A 297 24.72 -11.54 6.35
CA TYR A 297 25.11 -11.04 7.66
C TYR A 297 26.63 -11.17 7.85
N GLY A 298 27.34 -10.05 7.80
CA GLY A 298 28.81 -10.05 7.81
C GLY A 298 29.38 -10.79 6.60
N ILE A 299 30.13 -11.87 6.84
CA ILE A 299 30.65 -12.76 5.78
C ILE A 299 29.72 -13.93 5.47
N TYR A 300 28.62 -14.11 6.20
CA TYR A 300 27.73 -15.26 6.04
C TYR A 300 26.52 -14.89 5.20
N GLN A 301 26.09 -15.82 4.35
CA GLN A 301 24.87 -15.74 3.57
C GLN A 301 24.04 -17.00 3.75
N THR A 302 22.73 -16.85 3.90
CA THR A 302 21.80 -17.98 3.91
C THR A 302 21.14 -18.14 2.53
N PRO A 303 20.96 -19.37 2.03
CA PRO A 303 20.33 -19.58 0.73
C PRO A 303 18.82 -19.33 0.78
N ILE A 304 18.16 -19.76 1.87
CA ILE A 304 16.69 -19.75 1.97
C ILE A 304 16.19 -18.80 3.06
N ILE A 305 16.41 -19.10 4.35
CA ILE A 305 15.79 -18.35 5.46
C ILE A 305 16.68 -17.16 5.86
N PRO A 306 16.17 -15.91 5.79
CA PRO A 306 16.90 -14.72 6.28
C PRO A 306 17.11 -14.75 7.81
N PHE A 307 18.23 -14.19 8.28
CA PHE A 307 18.62 -14.19 9.71
C PHE A 307 17.55 -13.63 10.65
N GLU A 308 16.77 -12.65 10.20
CA GLU A 308 15.69 -12.03 10.96
C GLU A 308 14.65 -13.05 11.45
N PHE A 309 14.35 -14.08 10.65
CA PHE A 309 13.38 -15.11 11.01
C PHE A 309 13.87 -15.96 12.18
N VAL A 310 15.13 -16.41 12.12
CA VAL A 310 15.73 -17.19 13.22
C VAL A 310 15.90 -16.34 14.47
N THR A 311 16.31 -15.09 14.29
CA THR A 311 16.45 -14.11 15.38
C THR A 311 15.11 -13.93 16.10
N LYS A 312 14.03 -13.73 15.34
CA LYS A 312 12.68 -13.59 15.89
C LYS A 312 12.18 -14.87 16.57
N LEU A 313 12.46 -16.04 16.00
CA LEU A 313 12.00 -17.31 16.56
C LEU A 313 12.71 -17.66 17.89
N LYS A 314 14.03 -17.44 17.98
CA LYS A 314 14.87 -17.92 19.09
C LYS A 314 15.22 -16.84 20.11
N PHE A 315 15.29 -15.59 19.68
CA PHE A 315 15.88 -14.49 20.45
C PHE A 315 14.95 -13.27 20.54
N ASN A 316 13.62 -13.48 20.47
CA ASN A 316 12.63 -12.42 20.56
C ASN A 316 12.83 -11.52 21.79
N ASN A 317 13.14 -12.10 22.96
CA ASN A 317 13.40 -11.33 24.18
C ASN A 317 14.62 -10.38 24.03
N GLN A 318 15.66 -10.80 23.30
CA GLN A 318 16.82 -9.94 23.04
C GLN A 318 16.46 -8.81 22.06
N LEU A 319 15.62 -9.09 21.05
CA LEU A 319 15.09 -8.09 20.11
C LEU A 319 14.22 -7.05 20.85
N GLU A 320 13.29 -7.48 21.68
CA GLU A 320 12.45 -6.59 22.49
C GLU A 320 13.29 -5.70 23.42
N ALA A 321 14.32 -6.27 24.06
CA ALA A 321 15.25 -5.48 24.88
C ALA A 321 16.01 -4.43 24.06
N LEU A 322 16.41 -4.75 22.83
CA LEU A 322 17.06 -3.81 21.91
C LEU A 322 16.10 -2.71 21.45
N GLU A 323 14.84 -3.05 21.16
CA GLU A 323 13.80 -2.09 20.79
C GLU A 323 13.50 -1.12 21.94
N ILE A 324 13.30 -1.64 23.16
CA ILE A 324 13.11 -0.82 24.37
C ILE A 324 14.27 0.16 24.57
N ASN A 325 15.51 -0.31 24.43
CA ASN A 325 16.67 0.55 24.57
C ASN A 325 16.80 1.57 23.44
N SER A 326 16.40 1.22 22.21
CA SER A 326 16.37 2.16 21.08
C SER A 326 15.31 3.25 21.30
N ASN A 327 14.12 2.88 21.76
CA ASN A 327 13.06 3.83 22.11
C ASN A 327 13.47 4.75 23.28
N LYS A 328 14.26 4.25 24.24
CA LYS A 328 14.86 5.10 25.29
C LYS A 328 15.84 6.13 24.70
N VAL A 329 16.66 5.74 23.72
CA VAL A 329 17.56 6.69 23.02
C VAL A 329 16.77 7.77 22.28
N GLU A 330 15.65 7.43 21.65
CA GLU A 330 14.77 8.41 21.00
C GLU A 330 14.19 9.42 22.00
N LYS A 331 13.69 8.94 23.15
CA LYS A 331 13.22 9.82 24.25
C LYS A 331 14.33 10.73 24.77
N ILE A 332 15.53 10.19 24.95
CA ILE A 332 16.72 10.96 25.36
C ILE A 332 17.07 12.03 24.31
N ASN A 333 16.99 11.72 23.02
CA ASN A 333 17.23 12.70 21.96
C ASN A 333 16.21 13.83 22.00
N ALA A 334 14.93 13.52 22.15
CA ALA A 334 13.86 14.52 22.26
C ALA A 334 14.10 15.48 23.44
N ARG A 335 14.49 14.96 24.62
CA ARG A 335 14.83 15.81 25.77
C ARG A 335 16.08 16.66 25.55
N LEU A 336 17.10 16.13 24.86
CA LEU A 336 18.29 16.92 24.51
C LEU A 336 17.98 18.05 23.51
N GLU A 337 17.03 17.84 22.59
CA GLU A 337 16.56 18.89 21.68
C GLU A 337 15.76 19.97 22.42
N GLU A 338 14.90 19.58 23.36
CA GLU A 338 14.18 20.50 24.24
C GLU A 338 15.16 21.37 25.05
N LEU A 339 16.11 20.74 25.75
CA LEU A 339 17.16 21.44 26.50
C LEU A 339 18.01 22.35 25.62
N LEU A 340 18.31 21.95 24.39
CA LEU A 340 19.04 22.78 23.44
C LEU A 340 18.26 24.05 23.10
N ASN A 341 16.95 23.93 22.85
CA ASN A 341 16.08 25.08 22.57
C ASN A 341 15.97 26.01 23.78
N GLU A 342 15.81 25.44 24.99
CA GLU A 342 15.83 26.20 26.24
C GLU A 342 17.13 26.99 26.38
N VAL A 343 18.30 26.33 26.24
CA VAL A 343 19.63 26.97 26.31
C VAL A 343 19.81 28.06 25.25
N ALA A 344 19.32 27.83 24.02
CA ALA A 344 19.40 28.80 22.94
C ALA A 344 18.57 30.06 23.19
N GLY A 345 17.53 29.98 24.04
CA GLY A 345 16.68 31.10 24.44
C GLY A 345 17.33 32.08 25.42
N TYR A 346 18.49 31.75 26.00
CA TYR A 346 19.20 32.63 26.91
C TYR A 346 20.23 33.51 26.17
N GLU A 347 20.19 34.81 26.43
CA GLU A 347 21.22 35.76 26.00
C GLU A 347 22.30 35.89 27.07
N SER A 348 23.29 34.99 27.04
CA SER A 348 24.42 34.98 27.98
C SER A 348 25.74 34.63 27.28
N ASP A 349 26.83 35.24 27.72
CA ASP A 349 28.20 34.89 27.29
C ASP A 349 28.53 33.41 27.54
N VAL A 350 27.88 32.82 28.54
CA VAL A 350 27.96 31.39 28.87
C VAL A 350 27.40 30.55 27.70
N VAL A 351 26.28 30.96 27.10
CA VAL A 351 25.67 30.25 25.97
C VAL A 351 26.60 30.26 24.77
N ASN A 352 27.23 31.40 24.45
CA ASN A 352 28.14 31.51 23.31
C ASN A 352 29.38 30.59 23.41
N ASN A 353 29.77 30.19 24.63
CA ASN A 353 30.90 29.27 24.86
C ASN A 353 30.55 27.79 24.65
N PHE A 354 29.28 27.40 24.82
CA PHE A 354 28.85 26.00 24.80
C PHE A 354 27.87 25.65 23.68
N TYR A 355 27.20 26.64 23.10
CA TYR A 355 26.25 26.47 22.00
C TYR A 355 26.85 26.98 20.68
N LYS A 356 26.99 26.07 19.70
CA LYS A 356 27.43 26.41 18.35
C LYS A 356 26.22 26.81 17.50
N LYS A 357 25.96 28.12 17.42
CA LYS A 357 24.83 28.69 16.65
C LYS A 357 24.78 28.23 15.19
N GLU A 358 25.94 28.14 14.52
CA GLU A 358 26.02 27.74 13.10
C GLU A 358 25.60 26.28 12.85
N GLU A 359 25.82 25.39 13.82
CA GLU A 359 25.51 23.95 13.71
C GLU A 359 24.24 23.54 14.45
N ASN A 360 23.61 24.49 15.15
CA ASN A 360 22.52 24.26 16.11
C ASN A 360 22.80 23.07 17.04
N LYS A 361 23.96 23.09 17.73
CA LYS A 361 24.42 21.97 18.58
C LYS A 361 25.17 22.43 19.83
N LEU A 362 25.00 21.68 20.92
CA LEU A 362 25.79 21.82 22.14
C LEU A 362 27.16 21.16 22.02
N ASN A 363 28.19 21.83 22.51
CA ASN A 363 29.55 21.31 22.61
C ASN A 363 29.74 20.55 23.93
N PHE A 364 29.28 19.30 23.96
CA PHE A 364 29.36 18.44 25.17
C PHE A 364 30.77 18.24 25.70
N ASP A 365 31.81 18.32 24.86
CA ASP A 365 33.20 18.17 25.33
C ASP A 365 33.67 19.41 26.11
N GLU A 366 33.23 20.60 25.72
CA GLU A 366 33.52 21.86 26.43
C GLU A 366 32.69 21.97 27.71
N ILE A 367 31.40 21.61 27.66
CA ILE A 367 30.53 21.51 28.85
C ILE A 367 31.14 20.54 29.87
N LYS A 368 31.69 19.41 29.40
CA LYS A 368 32.37 18.43 30.27
C LYS A 368 33.61 19.00 30.96
N LYS A 369 34.46 19.77 30.26
CA LYS A 369 35.66 20.39 30.84
C LYS A 369 35.31 21.34 31.98
N GLN A 370 34.24 22.12 31.81
CA GLN A 370 33.82 23.14 32.78
C GLN A 370 32.75 22.65 33.77
N SER A 371 32.37 21.36 33.69
CA SER A 371 31.30 20.75 34.49
C SER A 371 31.38 21.01 35.99
N LYS A 372 32.60 21.07 36.57
CA LYS A 372 32.80 21.39 37.99
C LYS A 372 32.33 22.80 38.35
N ASN A 373 32.62 23.78 37.51
CA ASN A 373 32.23 25.18 37.72
C ASN A 373 30.73 25.35 37.48
N LEU A 374 30.22 24.77 36.39
CA LEU A 374 28.79 24.78 36.05
C LEU A 374 27.94 24.15 37.17
N SER A 375 28.43 23.06 37.79
CA SER A 375 27.75 22.39 38.91
C SER A 375 27.66 23.23 40.19
N VAL A 376 28.58 24.18 40.41
CA VAL A 376 28.54 25.08 41.57
C VAL A 376 27.42 26.11 41.40
N VAL A 377 27.30 26.68 40.20
CA VAL A 377 26.25 27.64 39.86
C VAL A 377 24.89 26.94 39.84
N ALA A 378 24.78 25.78 39.19
CA ALA A 378 23.55 24.99 39.12
C ALA A 378 22.96 24.61 40.50
N LYS A 379 23.82 24.36 41.50
CA LYS A 379 23.38 24.08 42.88
C LYS A 379 22.81 25.30 43.59
N SER A 380 23.28 26.49 43.22
CA SER A 380 22.88 27.75 43.84
C SER A 380 21.70 28.40 43.09
N GLN A 381 21.56 28.12 41.79
CA GLN A 381 20.53 28.64 40.90
C GLN A 381 19.99 27.52 39.99
N PRO A 382 18.90 26.85 40.38
CA PRO A 382 18.35 25.71 39.64
C PRO A 382 17.74 26.07 38.27
N GLU A 383 17.31 27.32 38.08
CA GLU A 383 16.72 27.82 36.82
C GLU A 383 17.77 28.42 35.86
N SER A 384 19.07 28.26 36.16
CA SER A 384 20.12 28.88 35.35
C SER A 384 20.48 28.05 34.10
N VAL A 385 21.10 28.70 33.12
CA VAL A 385 21.65 28.04 31.91
C VAL A 385 22.65 26.95 32.30
N GLU A 386 23.45 27.18 33.33
CA GLU A 386 24.42 26.22 33.84
C GLU A 386 23.74 24.95 34.37
N ALA A 387 22.57 25.06 34.98
CA ALA A 387 21.79 23.90 35.42
C ALA A 387 21.30 23.06 34.22
N LEU A 388 20.78 23.73 33.18
CA LEU A 388 20.38 23.08 31.92
C LEU A 388 21.57 22.39 31.21
N LEU A 389 22.75 23.02 31.19
CA LEU A 389 23.96 22.45 30.61
C LEU A 389 24.47 21.23 31.41
N VAL A 390 24.35 21.25 32.74
CA VAL A 390 24.70 20.10 33.60
C VAL A 390 23.71 18.94 33.39
N GLU A 391 22.42 19.21 33.27
CA GLU A 391 21.40 18.21 32.92
C GLU A 391 21.69 17.61 31.54
N ALA A 392 21.90 18.46 30.53
CA ALA A 392 22.22 18.03 29.17
C ALA A 392 23.48 17.13 29.13
N LEU A 393 24.54 17.47 29.88
CA LEU A 393 25.74 16.65 29.99
C LEU A 393 25.46 15.28 30.63
N SER A 394 24.62 15.24 31.66
CA SER A 394 24.21 13.99 32.32
C SER A 394 23.45 13.07 31.35
N ILE A 395 22.49 13.65 30.63
CA ILE A 395 21.66 12.94 29.65
C ILE A 395 22.51 12.46 28.45
N ASP A 396 23.47 13.25 27.96
CA ASP A 396 24.40 12.81 26.91
C ASP A 396 25.30 11.66 27.38
N LYS A 397 25.73 11.66 28.65
CA LYS A 397 26.48 10.54 29.23
C LYS A 397 25.65 9.26 29.25
N GLU A 398 24.38 9.34 29.64
CA GLU A 398 23.44 8.22 29.59
C GLU A 398 23.25 7.73 28.14
N LYS A 399 23.02 8.65 27.20
CA LYS A 399 22.92 8.36 25.76
C LYS A 399 24.13 7.57 25.23
N ARG A 400 25.35 8.04 25.54
CA ARG A 400 26.59 7.38 25.10
C ARG A 400 26.73 5.99 25.69
N ALA A 401 26.39 5.80 26.98
CA ALA A 401 26.41 4.51 27.65
C ALA A 401 25.39 3.53 27.03
N LEU A 402 24.16 4.00 26.81
CA LEU A 402 23.08 3.22 26.23
C LEU A 402 23.39 2.81 24.78
N ASN A 403 23.92 3.72 23.96
CA ASN A 403 24.37 3.41 22.60
C ASN A 403 25.49 2.36 22.56
N SER A 404 26.43 2.41 23.51
CA SER A 404 27.48 1.39 23.66
C SER A 404 26.89 0.03 24.03
N ALA A 405 25.93 0.00 24.97
CA ALA A 405 25.22 -1.21 25.36
C ALA A 405 24.42 -1.81 24.19
N ILE A 406 23.66 -1.00 23.46
CA ILE A 406 22.92 -1.40 22.25
C ILE A 406 23.87 -2.00 21.22
N ARG A 407 25.03 -1.38 20.96
CA ARG A 407 26.03 -1.92 20.02
C ARG A 407 26.56 -3.29 20.45
N LYS A 408 26.84 -3.47 21.74
CA LYS A 408 27.32 -4.76 22.27
C LYS A 408 26.24 -5.85 22.20
N ALA A 409 25.01 -5.53 22.62
CA ALA A 409 23.88 -6.45 22.58
C ALA A 409 23.56 -6.88 21.13
N LYS A 410 23.63 -5.94 20.18
CA LYS A 410 23.53 -6.24 18.74
C LYS A 410 24.58 -7.26 18.30
N LEU A 411 25.86 -7.00 18.54
CA LEU A 411 26.94 -7.93 18.20
C LEU A 411 26.80 -9.31 18.85
N GLN A 412 26.23 -9.37 20.05
CA GLN A 412 25.98 -10.66 20.73
C GLN A 412 24.82 -11.42 20.08
N LEU A 413 23.70 -10.75 19.83
CA LEU A 413 22.54 -11.31 19.14
C LEU A 413 22.93 -11.91 17.77
N GLU A 414 23.83 -11.24 17.06
CA GLU A 414 24.38 -11.73 15.80
C GLU A 414 25.10 -13.07 15.94
N LYS A 415 26.03 -13.15 16.90
CA LYS A 415 26.78 -14.37 17.19
C LYS A 415 25.86 -15.50 17.62
N ASP A 416 24.92 -15.21 18.49
CA ASP A 416 23.94 -16.18 18.98
C ASP A 416 23.07 -16.70 17.82
N THR A 417 22.65 -15.82 16.91
CA THR A 417 21.87 -16.18 15.72
C THR A 417 22.66 -17.08 14.77
N ILE A 418 23.90 -16.72 14.43
CA ILE A 418 24.77 -17.53 13.56
C ILE A 418 24.98 -18.93 14.16
N GLN A 419 25.23 -19.01 15.47
CA GLN A 419 25.40 -20.29 16.15
C GLN A 419 24.12 -21.12 16.23
N ALA A 420 22.96 -20.47 16.24
CA ALA A 420 21.67 -21.15 16.26
C ALA A 420 21.31 -21.76 14.90
N TYR A 421 21.74 -21.16 13.79
CA TYR A 421 21.40 -21.62 12.42
C TYR A 421 21.78 -23.08 12.16
N SER A 422 23.02 -23.46 12.49
CA SER A 422 23.52 -24.83 12.29
C SER A 422 22.88 -25.85 13.25
N LYS A 423 22.14 -25.38 14.28
CA LYS A 423 21.50 -26.20 15.31
C LYS A 423 19.98 -26.26 15.19
N LEU A 424 19.41 -25.69 14.12
CA LEU A 424 17.95 -25.71 13.91
C LEU A 424 17.44 -27.14 13.76
N THR A 425 16.41 -27.49 14.52
CA THR A 425 15.72 -28.79 14.35
C THR A 425 14.86 -28.80 13.08
N ASP A 426 14.45 -29.98 12.60
CA ASP A 426 13.57 -30.08 11.42
C ASP A 426 12.24 -29.34 11.66
N GLU A 427 11.65 -29.46 12.87
CA GLU A 427 10.41 -28.77 13.22
C GLU A 427 10.57 -27.25 13.27
N GLU A 428 11.73 -26.76 13.70
CA GLU A 428 12.05 -25.34 13.65
C GLU A 428 12.23 -24.86 12.21
N ALA A 429 12.89 -25.65 11.35
CA ALA A 429 13.01 -25.34 9.94
C ALA A 429 11.64 -25.27 9.25
N LYS A 430 10.74 -26.22 9.52
CA LYS A 430 9.33 -26.17 9.04
C LYS A 430 8.59 -24.93 9.53
N THR A 431 8.79 -24.55 10.79
CA THR A 431 8.19 -23.34 11.36
C THR A 431 8.70 -22.08 10.66
N LEU A 432 10.01 -22.00 10.39
CA LEU A 432 10.61 -20.89 9.65
C LEU A 432 10.12 -20.82 8.20
N LEU A 433 9.95 -21.97 7.53
CA LEU A 433 9.32 -22.03 6.21
C LEU A 433 7.87 -21.53 6.25
N CYS A 434 7.08 -21.89 7.27
CA CYS A 434 5.72 -21.36 7.42
C CYS A 434 5.73 -19.83 7.53
N LEU A 435 6.62 -19.30 8.38
CA LEU A 435 6.78 -17.86 8.59
C LEU A 435 7.21 -17.13 7.32
N LYS A 436 8.05 -17.75 6.48
CA LYS A 436 8.54 -17.15 5.22
C LYS A 436 7.55 -17.30 4.06
N TRP A 437 6.93 -18.46 3.90
CA TRP A 437 6.19 -18.83 2.69
C TRP A 437 4.67 -18.65 2.83
N ILE A 438 4.10 -18.98 3.99
CA ILE A 438 2.64 -19.08 4.14
C ILE A 438 2.09 -17.85 4.87
N ASP A 439 2.74 -17.45 5.96
CA ASP A 439 2.24 -16.38 6.82
C ASP A 439 2.17 -15.01 6.12
N PRO A 440 3.11 -14.61 5.23
CA PRO A 440 2.99 -13.36 4.48
C PRO A 440 1.78 -13.34 3.58
N LEU A 441 1.50 -14.45 2.88
CA LEU A 441 0.32 -14.60 2.03
C LEU A 441 -0.99 -14.49 2.83
N ILE A 442 -1.11 -15.26 3.91
CA ILE A 442 -2.29 -15.24 4.78
C ILE A 442 -2.49 -13.85 5.38
N SER A 443 -1.41 -13.21 5.83
CA SER A 443 -1.45 -11.85 6.34
C SER A 443 -1.87 -10.84 5.28
N ALA A 444 -1.35 -10.95 4.05
CA ALA A 444 -1.69 -10.05 2.95
C ALA A 444 -3.18 -10.14 2.56
N ILE A 445 -3.73 -11.36 2.48
CA ILE A 445 -5.16 -11.59 2.19
C ILE A 445 -6.04 -11.11 3.36
N SER A 446 -5.63 -11.35 4.61
CA SER A 446 -6.34 -10.83 5.79
C SER A 446 -6.36 -9.29 5.80
N LYS A 447 -5.21 -8.66 5.55
CA LYS A 447 -5.05 -7.21 5.48
C LYS A 447 -5.86 -6.59 4.34
N SER A 448 -5.88 -7.19 3.15
CA SER A 448 -6.66 -6.65 2.02
C SER A 448 -8.16 -6.61 2.32
N THR A 449 -8.66 -7.62 3.04
CA THR A 449 -10.04 -7.66 3.53
C THR A 449 -10.33 -6.56 4.53
N LYS A 450 -9.43 -6.36 5.50
CA LYS A 450 -9.56 -5.30 6.50
C LYS A 450 -9.52 -3.92 5.84
N TYR A 451 -8.57 -3.69 4.93
CA TYR A 451 -8.44 -2.45 4.17
C TYR A 451 -9.69 -2.16 3.35
N LYS A 452 -10.32 -3.16 2.74
CA LYS A 452 -11.57 -2.98 2.00
C LYS A 452 -12.71 -2.48 2.89
N ILE A 453 -12.79 -2.96 4.13
CA ILE A 453 -13.77 -2.52 5.12
C ILE A 453 -13.42 -1.13 5.66
N GLU A 454 -12.15 -0.85 5.94
CA GLU A 454 -11.68 0.48 6.37
C GLU A 454 -11.93 1.53 5.27
N ASN A 455 -11.75 1.16 3.99
CA ASN A 455 -12.00 2.04 2.87
C ASN A 455 -13.48 2.43 2.75
N LEU A 456 -14.42 1.63 3.26
CA LEU A 456 -15.82 2.05 3.35
C LEU A 456 -15.97 3.30 4.22
N ALA A 457 -15.26 3.36 5.36
CA ALA A 457 -15.28 4.54 6.23
C ALA A 457 -14.73 5.77 5.51
N SER A 458 -13.59 5.61 4.83
CA SER A 458 -12.96 6.68 4.04
C SER A 458 -13.87 7.17 2.92
N GLU A 459 -14.55 6.28 2.19
CA GLU A 459 -15.49 6.67 1.13
C GLU A 459 -16.72 7.38 1.67
N LEU A 460 -17.30 6.90 2.77
CA LEU A 460 -18.44 7.58 3.41
C LEU A 460 -18.06 8.97 3.93
N ASN A 461 -16.92 9.10 4.60
CA ASN A 461 -16.41 10.39 5.07
C ASN A 461 -16.11 11.34 3.90
N ARG A 462 -15.57 10.81 2.78
CA ARG A 462 -15.35 11.59 1.56
C ARG A 462 -16.67 12.07 0.96
N LEU A 463 -17.69 11.21 0.89
CA LEU A 463 -19.01 11.56 0.39
C LEU A 463 -19.71 12.58 1.30
N ASP A 464 -19.63 12.40 2.61
CA ASP A 464 -20.19 13.36 3.57
C ASP A 464 -19.54 14.73 3.39
N LYS A 465 -18.19 14.79 3.40
CA LYS A 465 -17.43 16.02 3.13
C LYS A 465 -17.76 16.64 1.77
N LYS A 466 -18.04 15.84 0.75
CA LYS A 466 -18.41 16.33 -0.58
C LYS A 466 -19.75 17.09 -0.59
N TYR A 467 -20.67 16.74 0.31
CA TYR A 467 -22.02 17.29 0.35
C TYR A 467 -22.38 17.96 1.70
N ILE A 468 -21.38 18.26 2.54
CA ILE A 468 -21.60 18.86 3.87
C ILE A 468 -21.94 20.35 3.76
N ASP A 469 -21.20 21.07 2.91
CA ASP A 469 -21.38 22.50 2.72
C ASP A 469 -22.55 22.75 1.76
N LYS A 470 -23.57 23.46 2.25
CA LYS A 470 -24.66 23.94 1.39
C LYS A 470 -24.14 25.09 0.54
N LEU A 471 -24.55 25.14 -0.72
CA LEU A 471 -24.25 26.29 -1.59
C LEU A 471 -24.66 27.62 -0.95
N SER A 472 -25.79 27.63 -0.21
CA SER A 472 -26.24 28.82 0.54
C SER A 472 -25.26 29.25 1.63
N ASP A 473 -24.66 28.29 2.32
CA ASP A 473 -23.75 28.57 3.43
C ASP A 473 -22.41 29.07 2.87
N LEU A 474 -21.98 28.55 1.72
CA LEU A 474 -20.83 29.06 0.97
C LEU A 474 -21.07 30.48 0.45
N GLU A 475 -22.26 30.79 -0.09
CA GLU A 475 -22.60 32.17 -0.49
C GLU A 475 -22.57 33.14 0.69
N VAL A 476 -23.07 32.72 1.86
CA VAL A 476 -22.98 33.50 3.10
C VAL A 476 -21.53 33.69 3.52
N GLN A 477 -20.70 32.64 3.51
CA GLN A 477 -19.28 32.72 3.86
C GLN A 477 -18.49 33.61 2.88
N ILE A 478 -18.77 33.53 1.58
CA ILE A 478 -18.18 34.40 0.57
C ILE A 478 -18.54 35.85 0.88
N THR A 479 -19.82 36.13 1.14
CA THR A 479 -20.29 37.48 1.49
C THR A 479 -19.63 37.99 2.78
N GLN A 480 -19.54 37.15 3.81
CA GLN A 480 -18.89 37.49 5.08
C GLN A 480 -17.39 37.78 4.89
N THR A 481 -16.70 36.94 4.12
CA THR A 481 -15.26 37.10 3.82
C THR A 481 -15.01 38.35 2.99
N GLN A 482 -15.87 38.62 1.99
CA GLN A 482 -15.83 39.85 1.20
C GLN A 482 -16.00 41.08 2.09
N ASN A 483 -16.96 41.06 3.03
CA ASN A 483 -17.17 42.16 3.96
C ASN A 483 -15.97 42.37 4.89
N SER A 484 -15.42 41.31 5.46
CA SER A 484 -14.21 41.39 6.29
C SER A 484 -13.00 41.92 5.51
N LEU A 485 -12.84 41.53 4.24
CA LEU A 485 -11.79 42.06 3.38
C LEU A 485 -11.98 43.55 3.09
N ILE A 486 -13.21 44.00 2.87
CA ILE A 486 -13.53 45.42 2.70
C ILE A 486 -13.22 46.22 3.98
N GLU A 487 -13.53 45.68 5.16
CA GLU A 487 -13.18 46.29 6.45
C GLU A 487 -11.66 46.45 6.59
N LEU A 488 -10.88 45.39 6.30
CA LEU A 488 -9.42 45.45 6.31
C LEU A 488 -8.86 46.48 5.30
N ILE A 489 -9.46 46.59 4.11
CA ILE A 489 -9.06 47.60 3.11
C ILE A 489 -9.34 49.02 3.62
N ASN A 490 -10.41 49.24 4.39
CA ASN A 490 -10.73 50.55 4.93
C ASN A 490 -9.74 51.02 6.00
N GLU A 491 -8.98 50.10 6.61
CA GLU A 491 -7.93 50.42 7.59
C GLU A 491 -6.58 50.76 6.94
N LEU A 492 -6.45 50.63 5.61
CA LEU A 492 -5.21 50.92 4.89
C LEU A 492 -5.13 52.41 4.50
N GLU A 493 -3.94 53.00 4.67
CA GLU A 493 -3.61 54.35 4.22
C GLU A 493 -2.44 54.31 3.22
N GLY A 494 -2.46 55.15 2.18
CA GLY A 494 -1.43 55.15 1.14
C GLY A 494 -1.55 56.33 0.16
N PRO A 495 -0.68 56.39 -0.87
CA PRO A 495 -0.72 57.40 -1.93
C PRO A 495 -2.05 57.44 -2.70
N ASP A 496 -2.42 58.59 -3.24
CA ASP A 496 -3.74 58.83 -3.86
C ASP A 496 -4.11 57.79 -4.95
N LEU A 497 -3.16 57.43 -5.83
CA LEU A 497 -3.38 56.43 -6.88
C LEU A 497 -3.66 55.03 -6.33
N ASP A 498 -3.01 54.66 -5.23
CA ASP A 498 -3.23 53.36 -4.58
C ASP A 498 -4.59 53.34 -3.86
N MET A 499 -4.97 54.47 -3.23
CA MET A 499 -6.29 54.63 -2.62
C MET A 499 -7.42 54.61 -3.66
N GLU A 500 -7.21 55.17 -4.86
CA GLU A 500 -8.13 55.02 -5.99
C GLU A 500 -8.29 53.55 -6.41
N GLY A 501 -7.17 52.81 -6.53
CA GLY A 501 -7.19 51.38 -6.84
C GLY A 501 -7.91 50.53 -5.78
N LEU A 502 -7.66 50.80 -4.49
CA LEU A 502 -8.33 50.12 -3.37
C LEU A 502 -9.84 50.43 -3.34
N ASN A 503 -10.25 51.64 -3.72
CA ASN A 503 -11.67 52.01 -3.82
C ASN A 503 -12.40 51.26 -4.95
N GLU A 504 -11.75 51.06 -6.10
CA GLU A 504 -12.33 50.23 -7.18
C GLU A 504 -12.39 48.75 -6.78
N LEU A 505 -11.36 48.22 -6.13
CA LEU A 505 -11.37 46.84 -5.63
C LEU A 505 -12.53 46.58 -4.65
N LYS A 506 -12.82 47.54 -3.75
CA LYS A 506 -13.99 47.47 -2.85
C LYS A 506 -15.32 47.36 -3.60
N LYS A 507 -15.48 48.09 -4.72
CA LYS A 507 -16.70 48.00 -5.54
C LYS A 507 -16.85 46.61 -6.16
N ILE A 508 -15.76 46.01 -6.64
CA ILE A 508 -15.76 44.66 -7.23
C ILE A 508 -16.13 43.60 -6.17
N LEU A 509 -15.59 43.72 -4.96
CA LEU A 509 -15.81 42.77 -3.87
C LEU A 509 -17.20 42.87 -3.24
N GLY A 510 -17.78 44.08 -3.17
CA GLY A 510 -19.02 44.37 -2.46
C GLY A 510 -20.30 44.31 -3.30
N ASN A 511 -20.25 43.78 -4.53
CA ASN A 511 -21.36 43.80 -5.48
C ASN A 511 -22.69 43.28 -4.89
N LYS A 512 -23.55 44.22 -4.49
CA LYS A 512 -24.98 44.19 -4.77
C LYS A 512 -25.27 45.03 -6.00
#